data_AF-A0A2T9YWY8-F1
#
_entry.id   AF-A0A2T9YWY8-F1
#
_cell.length_a   1.000
_cell.length_b   1.000
_cell.length_c   1.000
_cell.angle_alpha   90.00
_cell.angle_beta   90.00
_cell.angle_gamma   90.00
#
_symmetry.space_group_name_H-M   'P 1'
#
loop_
_entity.id
_entity.type
_entity.pdbx_description
1 polymer ?
#
loop_
_entity_poly.entity_id
_entity_poly.type
_entity_poly.pdbx_seq_one_letter_code
_entity_poly.pdbx_strand_id
1 'polypeptide(L)'
;MIKQALQDIPAVYFQKEDSYRILSKSFVVGTLELILANCVVNDWNVRNLSLDLCTAALDEETDETGVELAAIIECVLSKFGNKVESGNYAINGSKVLRFYARKLLEADKHKKWNFYNFISTWKQNVPPMFVDMIPGYSEIDAGNLGFSVLRGLGVIDYENVGNLSTELATLKYFDKLETGNSVVQRLNKMFQQRSFWLYEELLEHLEDVAGYSGFDDFFGDGKTYSLGPEINMGKACIDQSTGNKVEFKMNSKPKHQIDQWISIYTVRQKRENNVVYISSSHLKYSAKMF
;
A
#
# COMPACT_ATOMS: atom_id res chain seq x y z
N MET A 1 5.60 -18.00 18.83
CA MET A 1 4.27 -17.32 18.80
C MET A 1 4.41 -15.80 18.92
N ILE A 2 5.05 -15.25 19.98
CA ILE A 2 5.27 -13.78 20.11
C ILE A 2 6.16 -13.20 18.99
N LYS A 3 7.26 -13.89 18.61
CA LYS A 3 8.15 -13.44 17.52
C LYS A 3 7.44 -13.20 16.18
N GLN A 4 6.40 -13.96 15.87
CA GLN A 4 5.67 -13.83 14.61
C GLN A 4 4.66 -12.68 14.66
N ALA A 5 4.02 -12.44 15.82
CA ALA A 5 3.18 -11.27 16.05
C ALA A 5 3.98 -9.95 16.06
N LEU A 6 5.26 -10.00 16.40
CA LEU A 6 6.17 -8.86 16.33
C LEU A 6 6.76 -8.60 14.93
N GLN A 7 6.64 -9.52 13.96
CA GLN A 7 7.18 -9.27 12.61
C GLN A 7 6.46 -8.12 11.89
N ASP A 8 5.17 -7.92 12.21
CA ASP A 8 4.38 -6.85 11.60
C ASP A 8 4.51 -5.51 12.32
N ILE A 9 5.03 -5.52 13.55
CA ILE A 9 5.22 -4.36 14.41
C ILE A 9 6.70 -3.96 14.33
N PRO A 10 7.04 -2.67 14.13
CA PRO A 10 8.45 -2.26 14.14
C PRO A 10 8.97 -2.27 15.58
N ALA A 11 9.28 -3.46 16.11
CA ALA A 11 9.77 -3.68 17.46
C ALA A 11 11.25 -4.08 17.43
N VAL A 12 12.05 -3.46 18.29
CA VAL A 12 13.50 -3.66 18.39
C VAL A 12 13.85 -4.04 19.83
N TYR A 13 14.81 -4.95 19.99
CA TYR A 13 15.36 -5.31 21.29
C TYR A 13 16.58 -4.45 21.61
N PHE A 14 16.54 -3.74 22.73
CA PHE A 14 17.60 -2.87 23.22
C PHE A 14 18.41 -3.62 24.28
N GLN A 15 19.64 -4.03 23.92
CA GLN A 15 20.47 -4.91 24.76
C GLN A 15 20.88 -4.25 26.08
N LYS A 16 21.19 -2.95 26.08
CA LYS A 16 21.61 -2.24 27.30
C LYS A 16 20.52 -2.21 28.37
N GLU A 17 19.26 -2.25 27.94
CA GLU A 17 18.09 -2.11 28.79
C GLU A 17 17.33 -3.44 28.99
N ASP A 18 17.80 -4.51 28.34
CA ASP A 18 17.14 -5.83 28.30
C ASP A 18 15.63 -5.75 28.01
N SER A 19 15.24 -4.94 27.03
CA SER A 19 13.81 -4.68 26.76
C SER A 19 13.49 -4.55 25.27
N TYR A 20 12.25 -4.90 24.89
CA TYR A 20 11.70 -4.63 23.56
C TYR A 20 10.99 -3.29 23.55
N ARG A 21 11.28 -2.46 22.55
CA ARG A 21 10.58 -1.19 22.31
C ARG A 21 9.93 -1.21 20.94
N ILE A 22 8.74 -0.63 20.86
CA ILE A 22 8.04 -0.40 19.59
C ILE A 22 8.47 0.98 19.08
N LEU A 23 9.02 1.03 17.88
CA LEU A 23 9.37 2.27 17.20
C LEU A 23 8.09 2.98 16.76
N SER A 24 8.03 4.29 16.96
CA SER A 24 6.90 5.09 16.50
C SER A 24 6.86 5.15 14.97
N LYS A 25 5.66 5.28 14.38
CA LYS A 25 5.48 5.42 12.92
C LYS A 25 6.34 6.56 12.36
N SER A 26 6.39 7.70 13.04
CA SER A 26 7.18 8.86 12.62
C SER A 26 8.68 8.59 12.65
N PHE A 27 9.18 7.86 13.66
CA PHE A 27 10.59 7.52 13.77
C PHE A 27 11.02 6.56 12.66
N VAL A 28 10.27 5.47 12.45
CA VAL A 28 10.53 4.50 11.36
C VAL A 28 10.56 5.20 9.99
N VAL A 29 9.62 6.12 9.76
CA VAL A 29 9.55 6.92 8.53
C VAL A 29 10.75 7.85 8.38
N GLY A 30 11.09 8.59 9.44
CA GLY A 30 12.24 9.49 9.41
C GLY A 30 13.54 8.74 9.13
N THR A 31 13.74 7.57 9.74
CA THR A 31 14.89 6.70 9.46
C THR A 31 14.90 6.22 8.01
N LEU A 32 13.77 5.78 7.46
CA LEU A 32 13.68 5.39 6.04
C LEU A 32 14.04 6.57 5.12
N GLU A 33 13.49 7.75 5.38
CA GLU A 33 13.75 8.96 4.57
C GLU A 33 15.24 9.34 4.60
N LEU A 34 15.91 9.22 5.75
CA LEU A 34 17.35 9.44 5.88
C LEU A 34 18.18 8.39 5.13
N ILE A 35 17.81 7.10 5.19
CA ILE A 35 18.48 6.03 4.41
C ILE A 35 18.35 6.32 2.92
N LEU A 36 17.14 6.64 2.46
CA LEU A 36 16.87 6.93 1.04
C LEU A 36 17.60 8.19 0.56
N ALA A 37 17.67 9.24 1.39
CA ALA A 37 18.45 10.44 1.09
C ALA A 37 19.94 10.11 0.93
N ASN A 38 20.51 9.30 1.82
CA ASN A 38 21.90 8.83 1.71
C ASN A 38 22.12 8.00 0.45
N CYS A 39 21.14 7.18 0.03
CA CYS A 39 21.23 6.45 -1.24
C CYS A 39 21.31 7.39 -2.45
N VAL A 40 20.58 8.51 -2.41
CA VAL A 40 20.60 9.53 -3.48
C VAL A 40 21.96 10.24 -3.51
N VAL A 41 22.41 10.71 -2.35
CA VAL A 41 23.62 11.55 -2.24
C VAL A 41 24.88 10.76 -2.56
N ASN A 42 24.94 9.50 -2.12
CA ASN A 42 26.13 8.65 -2.23
C ASN A 42 26.03 7.61 -3.36
N ASP A 43 24.99 7.67 -4.20
CA ASP A 43 24.71 6.73 -5.30
C ASP A 43 24.71 5.25 -4.85
N TRP A 44 24.09 4.97 -3.69
CA TRP A 44 24.02 3.60 -3.19
C TRP A 44 23.00 2.77 -3.96
N ASN A 45 23.36 1.51 -4.21
CA ASN A 45 22.46 0.56 -4.85
C ASN A 45 21.35 0.12 -3.87
N VAL A 46 20.13 0.65 -4.05
CA VAL A 46 18.96 0.32 -3.23
C VAL A 46 18.55 -1.16 -3.27
N ARG A 47 19.05 -1.94 -4.24
CA ARG A 47 18.83 -3.40 -4.32
C ARG A 47 19.87 -4.21 -3.54
N ASN A 48 20.91 -3.57 -3.03
CA ASN A 48 21.97 -4.21 -2.25
C ASN A 48 22.56 -3.22 -1.23
N LEU A 49 21.73 -2.78 -0.28
CA LEU A 49 22.13 -1.90 0.81
C LEU A 49 22.71 -2.70 1.96
N SER A 50 23.96 -2.39 2.31
CA SER A 50 24.58 -2.94 3.53
C SER A 50 24.05 -2.24 4.78
N LEU A 51 23.70 -3.05 5.77
CA LEU A 51 23.34 -2.60 7.11
C LEU A 51 24.46 -1.77 7.74
N ASP A 52 25.71 -2.21 7.58
CA ASP A 52 26.88 -1.53 8.15
C ASP A 52 27.07 -0.16 7.51
N LEU A 53 26.91 -0.06 6.18
CA LEU A 53 26.96 1.22 5.46
C LEU A 53 25.86 2.17 5.91
N CYS A 54 24.62 1.67 6.03
CA CYS A 54 23.50 2.48 6.50
C CYS A 54 23.69 2.95 7.95
N THR A 55 24.25 2.08 8.79
CA THR A 55 24.54 2.40 10.20
C THR A 55 25.62 3.46 10.30
N ALA A 56 26.74 3.28 9.59
CA ALA A 56 27.84 4.23 9.60
C ALA A 56 27.44 5.64 9.09
N ALA A 57 26.52 5.73 8.13
CA ALA A 57 26.05 7.03 7.63
C ALA A 57 25.05 7.74 8.55
N LEU A 58 24.47 7.02 9.52
CA LEU A 58 23.54 7.57 10.51
C LEU A 58 24.16 7.70 11.90
N ASP A 59 25.38 7.18 12.08
CA ASP A 59 26.14 7.30 13.31
C ASP A 59 26.85 8.66 13.33
N GLU A 60 26.17 9.67 13.88
CA GLU A 60 26.72 11.00 14.12
C GLU A 60 27.70 10.98 15.31
N GLU A 61 28.87 10.34 15.15
CA GLU A 61 30.00 10.36 16.10
C GLU A 61 29.65 10.02 17.57
N THR A 62 28.64 9.18 17.83
CA THR A 62 28.32 8.76 19.20
C THR A 62 28.90 7.38 19.50
N ASP A 63 30.08 7.36 20.14
CA ASP A 63 30.91 6.20 20.51
C ASP A 63 30.18 5.02 21.22
N GLU A 64 28.89 5.10 21.52
CA GLU A 64 28.16 4.12 22.33
C GLU A 64 26.83 3.60 21.75
N THR A 65 26.39 4.01 20.55
CA THR A 65 25.03 3.66 20.05
C THR A 65 24.98 2.67 18.88
N GLY A 66 26.13 2.31 18.29
CA GLY A 66 26.18 1.56 17.02
C GLY A 66 25.38 0.25 16.98
N VAL A 67 25.35 -0.52 18.08
CA VAL A 67 24.59 -1.81 18.13
C VAL A 67 23.08 -1.58 18.12
N GLU A 68 22.59 -0.59 18.87
CA GLU A 68 21.16 -0.29 18.95
C GLU A 68 20.68 0.41 17.67
N LEU A 69 21.51 1.29 17.11
CA LEU A 69 21.27 1.94 15.82
C LEU A 69 21.19 0.91 14.69
N ALA A 70 22.13 -0.05 14.64
CA ALA A 70 22.09 -1.14 13.68
C ALA A 70 20.78 -1.96 13.79
N ALA A 71 20.31 -2.24 15.01
CA ALA A 71 19.05 -2.96 15.22
C ALA A 71 17.82 -2.15 14.74
N ILE A 72 17.83 -0.83 14.92
CA ILE A 72 16.80 0.09 14.40
C ILE A 72 16.81 0.08 12.87
N ILE A 73 17.98 0.21 12.26
CA ILE A 73 18.13 0.26 10.80
C ILE A 73 17.73 -1.08 10.20
N GLU A 74 18.15 -2.20 10.79
CA GLU A 74 17.73 -3.54 10.37
C GLU A 74 16.21 -3.69 10.42
N CYS A 75 15.55 -3.17 11.47
CA CYS A 75 14.09 -3.17 11.59
C CYS A 75 13.43 -2.38 10.44
N VAL A 76 13.93 -1.18 10.13
CA VAL A 76 13.40 -0.33 9.04
C VAL A 76 13.62 -0.98 7.68
N LEU A 77 14.84 -1.47 7.40
CA LEU A 77 15.17 -2.17 6.16
C LEU A 77 14.33 -3.44 5.98
N SER A 78 14.07 -4.18 7.05
CA SER A 78 13.21 -5.38 7.01
C SER A 78 11.73 -5.03 6.77
N LYS A 79 11.27 -3.86 7.21
CA LYS A 79 9.88 -3.43 6.97
C LYS A 79 9.66 -3.02 5.51
N PHE A 80 10.60 -2.26 4.94
CA PHE A 80 10.49 -1.67 3.60
C PHE A 80 11.22 -2.45 2.50
N GLY A 81 12.00 -3.47 2.85
CA GLY A 81 12.79 -4.26 1.92
C GLY A 81 12.76 -5.75 2.25
N ASN A 82 13.65 -6.48 1.59
CA ASN A 82 13.88 -7.90 1.80
C ASN A 82 15.36 -8.14 2.06
N LYS A 83 15.69 -9.05 2.97
CA LYS A 83 17.07 -9.47 3.19
C LYS A 83 17.53 -10.32 2.00
N VAL A 84 18.65 -9.94 1.38
CA VAL A 84 19.22 -10.64 0.21
C VAL A 84 20.26 -11.65 0.68
N GLU A 85 21.18 -11.20 1.53
CA GLU A 85 22.22 -12.01 2.14
C GLU A 85 22.53 -11.48 3.56
N SER A 86 23.50 -12.06 4.25
CA SER A 86 23.85 -11.64 5.62
C SER A 86 24.29 -10.18 5.64
N GLY A 87 23.46 -9.31 6.21
CA GLY A 87 23.74 -7.88 6.36
C GLY A 87 23.36 -7.02 5.15
N ASN A 88 22.82 -7.58 4.07
CA ASN A 88 22.41 -6.82 2.89
C ASN A 88 20.91 -6.90 2.60
N TYR A 89 20.34 -5.77 2.18
CA TYR A 89 18.91 -5.57 1.99
C TYR A 89 18.59 -4.96 0.61
N ALA A 90 17.50 -5.42 0.01
CA ALA A 90 16.91 -4.82 -1.19
C ALA A 90 15.64 -4.06 -0.80
N ILE A 91 15.61 -2.74 -0.98
CA ILE A 91 14.42 -1.93 -0.76
C ILE A 91 13.34 -2.29 -1.78
N ASN A 92 12.13 -2.53 -1.28
CA ASN A 92 10.97 -2.78 -2.10
C ASN A 92 10.37 -1.45 -2.57
N GLY A 93 10.64 -1.08 -3.82
CA GLY A 93 10.14 0.15 -4.43
C GLY A 93 8.61 0.28 -4.34
N SER A 94 7.85 -0.80 -4.49
CA SER A 94 6.38 -0.74 -4.37
C SER A 94 5.91 -0.35 -2.97
N LYS A 95 6.57 -0.84 -1.92
CA LYS A 95 6.27 -0.44 -0.52
C LYS A 95 6.59 1.04 -0.29
N VAL A 96 7.72 1.52 -0.80
CA VAL A 96 8.12 2.94 -0.73
C VAL A 96 7.11 3.81 -1.49
N LEU A 97 6.80 3.45 -2.74
CA LEU A 97 5.83 4.14 -3.58
C LEU A 97 4.46 4.24 -2.91
N ARG A 98 3.92 3.12 -2.40
CA ARG A 98 2.66 3.08 -1.67
C ARG A 98 2.69 3.96 -0.42
N PHE A 99 3.80 3.97 0.30
CA PHE A 99 4.00 4.82 1.47
C PHE A 99 3.90 6.31 1.11
N TYR A 100 4.61 6.77 0.08
CA TYR A 100 4.56 8.16 -0.37
C TYR A 100 3.18 8.55 -0.92
N ALA A 101 2.51 7.64 -1.65
CA ALA A 101 1.14 7.85 -2.10
C ALA A 101 0.18 8.05 -0.93
N ARG A 102 0.25 7.17 0.08
CA ARG A 102 -0.55 7.30 1.30
C ARG A 102 -0.26 8.61 2.02
N LYS A 103 1.01 8.97 2.23
CA LYS A 103 1.41 10.23 2.90
C LYS A 103 0.80 11.46 2.21
N LEU A 104 0.84 11.50 0.88
CA LEU A 104 0.27 12.58 0.09
C LEU A 104 -1.27 12.65 0.20
N LEU A 105 -1.94 11.49 0.13
CA LEU A 105 -3.39 11.41 0.28
C LEU A 105 -3.86 11.73 1.70
N GLU A 106 -3.15 11.27 2.73
CA GLU A 106 -3.42 11.55 4.15
C GLU A 106 -3.31 13.06 4.45
N ALA A 107 -2.31 13.74 3.88
CA ALA A 107 -2.11 15.18 4.06
C ALA A 107 -3.32 16.01 3.58
N ASP A 108 -4.01 15.52 2.54
CA ASP A 108 -5.17 16.15 1.93
C ASP A 108 -6.43 15.26 2.01
N LYS A 109 -6.63 14.54 3.12
CA LYS A 109 -7.67 13.50 3.28
C LYS A 109 -9.12 13.95 3.01
N HIS A 110 -9.39 15.25 3.07
CA HIS A 110 -10.72 15.82 2.83
C HIS A 110 -10.90 16.35 1.39
N LYS A 111 -9.84 16.42 0.59
CA LYS A 111 -9.88 16.91 -0.79
C LYS A 111 -10.12 15.78 -1.77
N LYS A 112 -10.73 16.13 -2.90
CA LYS A 112 -10.72 15.32 -4.10
C LYS A 112 -9.57 15.78 -4.98
N TRP A 113 -8.75 14.84 -5.42
CA TRP A 113 -7.68 15.10 -6.35
C TRP A 113 -8.15 14.82 -7.76
N ASN A 114 -7.79 15.66 -8.74
CA ASN A 114 -7.74 15.18 -10.12
C ASN A 114 -6.71 14.04 -10.17
N PHE A 115 -7.09 12.88 -10.69
CA PHE A 115 -6.28 11.68 -10.61
C PHE A 115 -4.89 11.87 -11.26
N TYR A 116 -4.85 12.43 -12.47
CA TYR A 116 -3.57 12.65 -13.17
C TYR A 116 -2.72 13.73 -12.50
N ASN A 117 -3.34 14.77 -11.93
CA ASN A 117 -2.60 15.73 -11.12
C ASN A 117 -1.99 15.08 -9.87
N PHE A 118 -2.73 14.18 -9.20
CA PHE A 118 -2.19 13.41 -8.09
C PHE A 118 -0.98 12.58 -8.52
N ILE A 119 -1.04 11.87 -9.66
CA ILE A 119 0.11 11.13 -10.19
C ILE A 119 1.31 12.05 -10.42
N SER A 120 1.09 13.24 -11.00
CA SER A 120 2.15 14.25 -11.21
C SER A 120 2.80 14.66 -9.90
N THR A 121 1.99 15.04 -8.91
CA THR A 121 2.49 15.49 -7.61
C THR A 121 3.20 14.36 -6.89
N TRP A 122 2.66 13.15 -6.95
CA TRP A 122 3.27 11.98 -6.33
C TRP A 122 4.65 11.66 -6.94
N LYS A 123 4.81 11.72 -8.27
CA LYS A 123 6.12 11.61 -8.93
C LYS A 123 7.15 12.63 -8.44
N GLN A 124 6.72 13.84 -8.14
CA GLN A 124 7.60 14.90 -7.63
C GLN A 124 8.03 14.70 -6.17
N ASN A 125 7.30 13.86 -5.41
CA ASN A 125 7.53 13.65 -3.98
C ASN A 125 8.26 12.34 -3.67
N VAL A 126 8.43 11.43 -4.63
CA VAL A 126 9.17 10.18 -4.42
C VAL A 126 10.66 10.37 -4.67
N PRO A 127 11.53 9.57 -4.00
CA PRO A 127 12.96 9.59 -4.29
C PRO A 127 13.25 9.29 -5.78
N PRO A 128 14.22 9.98 -6.41
CA PRO A 128 14.50 9.88 -7.85
C PRO A 128 14.63 8.45 -8.39
N MET A 129 15.27 7.53 -7.65
CA MET A 129 15.46 6.13 -8.06
C MET A 129 14.17 5.33 -8.19
N PHE A 130 13.03 5.83 -7.69
CA PHE A 130 11.72 5.19 -7.82
C PHE A 130 10.77 5.95 -8.75
N VAL A 131 11.15 7.10 -9.30
CA VAL A 131 10.28 7.90 -10.17
C VAL A 131 9.87 7.13 -11.41
N ASP A 132 10.82 6.44 -12.04
CA ASP A 132 10.59 5.67 -13.27
C ASP A 132 9.70 4.44 -13.02
N MET A 133 9.51 4.03 -11.77
CA MET A 133 8.55 2.99 -11.43
C MET A 133 7.09 3.49 -11.52
N ILE A 134 6.86 4.81 -11.51
CA ILE A 134 5.51 5.36 -11.67
C ILE A 134 5.23 5.57 -13.18
N PRO A 135 4.28 4.85 -13.79
CA PRO A 135 3.96 4.98 -15.22
C PRO A 135 3.54 6.40 -15.65
N GLY A 136 3.65 6.68 -16.95
CA GLY A 136 3.19 7.94 -17.54
C GLY A 136 1.66 8.06 -17.51
N TYR A 137 1.12 9.28 -17.67
CA TYR A 137 -0.34 9.50 -17.64
C TYR A 137 -1.11 8.67 -18.68
N SER A 138 -0.49 8.40 -19.83
CA SER A 138 -1.07 7.62 -20.93
C SER A 138 -1.16 6.12 -20.66
N GLU A 139 -0.46 5.62 -19.64
CA GLU A 139 -0.33 4.19 -19.36
C GLU A 139 -1.21 3.74 -18.19
N ILE A 140 -1.68 4.70 -17.39
CA ILE A 140 -2.45 4.45 -16.17
C ILE A 140 -3.93 4.46 -16.47
N ASP A 141 -4.61 3.35 -16.16
CA ASP A 141 -6.06 3.28 -16.19
C ASP A 141 -6.63 3.58 -14.79
N ALA A 142 -7.21 4.77 -14.63
CA ALA A 142 -7.87 5.17 -13.39
C ALA A 142 -9.03 4.25 -13.00
N GLY A 143 -9.66 3.57 -13.96
CA GLY A 143 -10.76 2.65 -13.73
C GLY A 143 -10.32 1.27 -13.24
N ASN A 144 -9.01 0.98 -13.27
CA ASN A 144 -8.48 -0.34 -12.93
C ASN A 144 -7.23 -0.22 -12.05
N LEU A 145 -7.45 0.18 -10.80
CA LEU A 145 -6.40 0.25 -9.78
C LEU A 145 -6.20 -1.05 -9.01
N GLY A 146 -6.95 -2.11 -9.35
CA GLY A 146 -6.92 -3.37 -8.60
C GLY A 146 -5.57 -4.07 -8.64
N PHE A 147 -4.73 -3.79 -9.63
CA PHE A 147 -3.36 -4.29 -9.73
C PHE A 147 -2.32 -3.18 -9.55
N SER A 148 -2.67 -2.11 -8.82
CA SER A 148 -1.81 -0.96 -8.61
C SER A 148 -1.28 -0.86 -7.19
N VAL A 149 -0.21 -0.08 -6.99
CA VAL A 149 0.23 0.31 -5.64
C VAL A 149 -0.76 1.23 -4.91
N LEU A 150 -1.76 1.76 -5.63
CA LEU A 150 -2.86 2.57 -5.08
C LEU A 150 -4.06 1.73 -4.62
N ARG A 151 -4.08 0.42 -4.89
CA ARG A 151 -5.14 -0.53 -4.50
C ARG A 151 -5.56 -0.31 -3.04
N GLY A 152 -6.84 -0.05 -2.80
CA GLY A 152 -7.39 0.18 -1.46
C GLY A 152 -6.86 1.39 -0.66
N LEU A 153 -6.11 2.33 -1.26
CA LEU A 153 -5.74 3.60 -0.61
C LEU A 153 -6.80 4.70 -0.79
N GLY A 154 -7.65 4.56 -1.81
CA GLY A 154 -8.62 5.58 -2.15
C GLY A 154 -9.67 5.08 -3.13
N VAL A 155 -10.58 5.98 -3.46
CA VAL A 155 -11.75 5.74 -4.29
C VAL A 155 -11.70 6.63 -5.51
N ILE A 156 -11.91 6.05 -6.70
CA ILE A 156 -11.89 6.77 -7.98
C ILE A 156 -13.31 7.10 -8.43
N ASP A 157 -13.71 8.36 -8.31
CA ASP A 157 -14.98 8.86 -8.83
C ASP A 157 -14.80 9.51 -10.22
N TYR A 158 -15.81 9.37 -11.08
CA TYR A 158 -15.87 10.04 -12.38
C TYR A 158 -16.84 11.21 -12.31
N GLU A 159 -16.35 12.43 -12.50
CA GLU A 159 -17.15 13.65 -12.44
C GLU A 159 -17.38 14.23 -13.83
N ASN A 160 -18.62 14.59 -14.15
CA ASN A 160 -18.94 15.29 -15.38
C ASN A 160 -18.45 16.74 -15.31
N VAL A 161 -17.48 17.09 -16.15
CA VAL A 161 -16.94 18.45 -16.21
C VAL A 161 -17.70 19.25 -17.27
N GLY A 162 -18.84 19.80 -16.89
CA GLY A 162 -19.64 20.71 -17.72
C GLY A 162 -20.39 20.05 -18.87
N ASN A 163 -20.59 20.78 -19.97
CA ASN A 163 -21.34 20.34 -21.17
C ASN A 163 -20.56 19.39 -22.09
N LEU A 164 -19.35 18.99 -21.70
CA LEU A 164 -18.55 18.04 -22.47
C LEU A 164 -18.87 16.62 -22.02
N SER A 165 -18.92 15.68 -22.96
CA SER A 165 -19.11 14.24 -22.69
C SER A 165 -17.88 13.58 -22.08
N THR A 166 -17.02 14.34 -21.41
CA THR A 166 -15.73 13.87 -20.87
C THR A 166 -15.81 13.82 -19.36
N GLU A 167 -15.77 12.60 -18.83
CA GLU A 167 -15.70 12.36 -17.40
C GLU A 167 -14.25 12.55 -16.92
N LEU A 168 -14.09 13.27 -15.82
CA LEU A 168 -12.80 13.46 -15.16
C LEU A 168 -12.67 12.47 -14.00
N ALA A 169 -11.64 11.62 -14.06
CA ALA A 169 -11.29 10.76 -12.95
C ALA A 169 -10.73 11.58 -11.77
N THR A 170 -11.32 11.38 -10.60
CA THR A 170 -10.93 12.01 -9.35
C THR A 170 -10.63 10.95 -8.29
N LEU A 171 -9.59 11.18 -7.49
CA LEU A 171 -9.18 10.30 -6.41
C LEU A 171 -9.49 10.95 -5.06
N LYS A 172 -10.17 10.22 -4.19
CA LYS A 172 -10.39 10.60 -2.79
C LYS A 172 -9.73 9.59 -1.87
N TYR A 173 -9.03 10.07 -0.85
CA TYR A 173 -8.46 9.20 0.18
C TYR A 173 -9.57 8.41 0.90
N PHE A 174 -9.36 7.11 1.05
CA PHE A 174 -10.29 6.20 1.70
C PHE A 174 -9.53 4.97 2.19
N ASP A 175 -8.83 5.09 3.31
CA ASP A 175 -8.06 3.97 3.86
C ASP A 175 -9.00 3.01 4.60
N LYS A 176 -8.93 1.74 4.18
CA LYS A 176 -9.67 0.64 4.78
C LYS A 176 -9.42 0.49 6.29
N LEU A 177 -8.24 0.88 6.80
CA LEU A 177 -7.92 0.90 8.23
C LEU A 177 -8.78 1.91 9.03
N GLU A 178 -9.24 3.00 8.41
CA GLU A 178 -10.12 3.99 9.06
C GLU A 178 -11.59 3.60 8.97
N THR A 179 -11.93 2.56 8.18
CA THR A 179 -13.32 2.18 7.92
C THR A 179 -13.94 1.23 8.95
N GLY A 180 -13.17 0.83 9.96
CA GLY A 180 -13.61 -0.07 11.04
C GLY A 180 -13.05 -1.48 10.88
N ASN A 181 -13.23 -2.28 11.94
CA ASN A 181 -12.64 -3.62 12.04
C ASN A 181 -13.63 -4.74 11.69
N SER A 182 -14.91 -4.41 11.47
CA SER A 182 -15.93 -5.38 11.05
C SER A 182 -16.40 -5.11 9.62
N VAL A 183 -16.79 -6.17 8.92
CA VAL A 183 -17.33 -6.08 7.55
C VAL A 183 -18.55 -5.17 7.46
N VAL A 184 -19.41 -5.18 8.49
CA VAL A 184 -20.61 -4.32 8.55
C VAL A 184 -20.21 -2.84 8.66
N GLN A 185 -19.26 -2.49 9.53
CA GLN A 185 -18.78 -1.11 9.66
C GLN A 185 -18.17 -0.61 8.36
N ARG A 186 -17.33 -1.44 7.71
CA ARG A 186 -16.68 -1.08 6.45
C ARG A 186 -17.68 -0.85 5.33
N LEU A 187 -18.55 -1.82 5.08
CA LEU A 187 -19.57 -1.71 4.04
C LEU A 187 -20.47 -0.50 4.27
N ASN A 188 -20.85 -0.21 5.52
CA ASN A 188 -21.64 0.99 5.82
C ASN A 188 -20.90 2.29 5.44
N LYS A 189 -19.63 2.44 5.83
CA LYS A 189 -18.84 3.62 5.45
C LYS A 189 -18.62 3.72 3.94
N MET A 190 -18.39 2.59 3.26
CA MET A 190 -18.30 2.54 1.80
C MET A 190 -19.59 3.00 1.14
N PHE A 191 -20.75 2.50 1.57
CA PHE A 191 -22.04 2.89 0.99
C PHE A 191 -22.51 4.29 1.36
N GLN A 192 -21.98 4.88 2.44
CA GLN A 192 -22.11 6.32 2.74
C GLN A 192 -21.28 7.17 1.77
N GLN A 193 -20.11 6.69 1.36
CA GLN A 193 -19.22 7.38 0.43
C GLN A 193 -19.73 7.29 -1.02
N ARG A 194 -20.23 6.13 -1.45
CA ARG A 194 -20.78 5.92 -2.80
C ARG A 194 -21.95 4.93 -2.78
N SER A 195 -22.99 5.19 -3.57
CA SER A 195 -24.22 4.39 -3.55
C SER A 195 -24.12 3.00 -4.20
N PHE A 196 -23.15 2.80 -5.09
CA PHE A 196 -22.88 1.53 -5.76
C PHE A 196 -21.37 1.30 -5.91
N TRP A 197 -20.94 0.06 -5.95
CA TRP A 197 -19.53 -0.32 -6.06
C TRP A 197 -19.34 -1.47 -7.05
N LEU A 198 -18.19 -1.52 -7.71
CA LEU A 198 -17.77 -2.70 -8.47
C LEU A 198 -17.32 -3.80 -7.50
N TYR A 199 -17.37 -5.05 -7.97
CA TYR A 199 -16.91 -6.20 -7.17
C TYR A 199 -15.45 -6.05 -6.73
N GLU A 200 -14.57 -5.64 -7.65
CA GLU A 200 -13.14 -5.55 -7.34
C GLU A 200 -12.84 -4.43 -6.33
N GLU A 201 -13.55 -3.31 -6.40
CA GLU A 201 -13.43 -2.25 -5.40
C GLU A 201 -13.88 -2.74 -4.00
N LEU A 202 -14.97 -3.51 -3.92
CA LEU A 202 -15.40 -4.12 -2.66
C LEU A 202 -14.34 -5.09 -2.12
N LEU A 203 -13.76 -5.91 -2.99
CA LEU A 203 -12.73 -6.88 -2.64
C LEU A 203 -11.52 -6.19 -1.97
N GLU A 204 -11.04 -5.11 -2.58
CA GLU A 204 -9.89 -4.31 -2.11
C GLU A 204 -10.04 -3.76 -0.68
N HIS A 205 -11.25 -3.38 -0.31
CA HIS A 205 -11.54 -2.77 1.00
C HIS A 205 -11.98 -3.80 2.06
N LEU A 206 -12.18 -5.06 1.69
CA LEU A 206 -12.61 -6.14 2.60
C LEU A 206 -11.56 -7.22 2.84
N GLU A 207 -10.53 -7.30 1.98
CA GLU A 207 -9.51 -8.35 2.02
C GLU A 207 -8.83 -8.54 3.38
N ASP A 208 -8.49 -7.46 4.08
CA ASP A 208 -7.79 -7.53 5.36
C ASP A 208 -8.71 -7.90 6.52
N VAL A 209 -10.02 -7.66 6.40
CA VAL A 209 -11.01 -8.22 7.35
C VAL A 209 -11.05 -9.74 7.25
N ALA A 210 -10.77 -10.30 6.05
CA ALA A 210 -10.62 -11.73 5.83
C ALA A 210 -9.21 -12.26 6.17
N GLY A 211 -8.36 -11.43 6.79
CA GLY A 211 -6.99 -11.78 7.15
C GLY A 211 -6.02 -11.84 5.96
N TYR A 212 -6.36 -11.21 4.84
CA TYR A 212 -5.50 -11.10 3.66
C TYR A 212 -5.12 -9.64 3.43
N SER A 213 -3.85 -9.28 3.58
CA SER A 213 -3.43 -7.88 3.47
C SER A 213 -3.42 -7.36 2.02
N GLY A 214 -3.58 -8.25 1.04
CA GLY A 214 -3.66 -7.94 -0.39
C GLY A 214 -2.34 -7.48 -0.96
N PHE A 215 -2.01 -6.22 -0.68
CA PHE A 215 -0.76 -5.60 -1.07
C PHE A 215 0.44 -6.21 -0.33
N ASP A 216 0.39 -6.28 1.00
CA ASP A 216 1.56 -6.71 1.78
C ASP A 216 1.85 -8.21 1.59
N ASP A 217 0.81 -9.04 1.42
CA ASP A 217 0.96 -10.48 1.16
C ASP A 217 1.49 -10.75 -0.25
N PHE A 218 1.12 -9.94 -1.25
CA PHE A 218 1.59 -10.08 -2.63
C PHE A 218 3.02 -9.60 -2.82
N PHE A 219 3.43 -8.54 -2.12
CA PHE A 219 4.79 -7.98 -2.20
C PHE A 219 5.70 -8.40 -1.03
N GLY A 220 5.23 -9.28 -0.15
CA GLY A 220 5.92 -9.74 1.05
C GLY A 220 6.57 -11.12 0.94
N ASP A 221 6.34 -11.86 -0.13
CA ASP A 221 6.80 -13.25 -0.32
C ASP A 221 8.30 -13.39 -0.65
N GLY A 222 9.11 -12.38 -0.33
CA GLY A 222 10.57 -12.41 -0.40
C GLY A 222 11.15 -12.50 -1.82
N LYS A 223 10.30 -12.67 -2.84
CA LYS A 223 10.69 -12.56 -4.22
C LYS A 223 10.98 -11.09 -4.49
N THR A 224 12.27 -10.76 -4.59
CA THR A 224 12.75 -9.55 -5.25
C THR A 224 12.34 -9.64 -6.70
N TYR A 225 11.08 -9.33 -6.96
CA TYR A 225 10.64 -9.14 -8.31
C TYR A 225 11.48 -7.98 -8.88
N SER A 226 12.20 -8.23 -9.98
CA SER A 226 12.80 -7.16 -10.79
C SER A 226 11.64 -6.47 -11.49
N LEU A 227 10.91 -5.65 -10.73
CA LEU A 227 9.66 -5.07 -11.14
C LEU A 227 9.94 -3.89 -12.06
N GLY A 228 9.56 -4.06 -13.33
CA GLY A 228 9.51 -2.96 -14.28
C GLY A 228 8.40 -1.93 -13.97
N PRO A 229 8.40 -0.79 -14.68
CA PRO A 229 7.36 0.24 -14.57
C PRO A 229 5.93 -0.27 -14.80
N GLU A 230 5.79 -1.34 -15.60
CA GLU A 230 4.51 -1.89 -16.07
C GLU A 230 3.63 -2.49 -14.95
N ILE A 231 4.24 -2.84 -13.82
CA ILE A 231 3.55 -3.46 -12.68
C ILE A 231 2.60 -2.51 -11.98
N ASN A 232 2.81 -1.21 -12.09
CA ASN A 232 2.33 -0.36 -11.02
C ASN A 232 0.88 0.10 -11.14
N MET A 233 0.17 -0.06 -12.27
CA MET A 233 -1.22 0.41 -12.43
C MET A 233 -2.09 -0.31 -13.48
N GLY A 234 -2.41 -1.60 -13.29
CA GLY A 234 -3.72 -2.12 -13.73
C GLY A 234 -3.81 -3.12 -14.91
N LYS A 235 -2.72 -3.48 -15.61
CA LYS A 235 -2.83 -4.41 -16.77
C LYS A 235 -2.28 -5.83 -16.49
N ALA A 236 -1.13 -5.95 -15.82
CA ALA A 236 -0.56 -7.17 -15.26
C ALA A 236 0.79 -6.84 -14.61
N CYS A 237 1.31 -7.67 -13.70
CA CYS A 237 2.74 -7.65 -13.40
C CYS A 237 3.46 -8.52 -14.44
N ILE A 238 4.53 -8.04 -15.08
CA ILE A 238 5.45 -8.89 -15.83
C ILE A 238 6.76 -8.89 -15.06
N ASP A 239 7.17 -10.07 -14.60
CA ASP A 239 8.49 -10.24 -14.00
C ASP A 239 9.55 -10.02 -15.09
N GLN A 240 10.34 -8.93 -15.00
CA GLN A 240 11.32 -8.61 -16.04
C GLN A 240 12.42 -9.66 -16.16
N SER A 241 12.68 -10.44 -15.11
CA SER A 241 13.69 -11.49 -15.14
C SER A 241 13.22 -12.76 -15.86
N THR A 242 11.91 -13.04 -15.81
CA THR A 242 11.34 -14.28 -16.37
C THR A 242 10.38 -14.06 -17.55
N GLY A 243 9.98 -12.81 -17.81
CA GLY A 243 8.94 -12.47 -18.78
C GLY A 243 7.54 -12.94 -18.39
N ASN A 244 7.35 -13.52 -17.20
CA ASN A 244 6.09 -14.12 -16.81
C ASN A 244 5.08 -13.09 -16.31
N LYS A 245 3.83 -13.25 -16.74
CA LYS A 245 2.68 -12.53 -16.19
C LYS A 245 2.42 -12.99 -14.76
N VAL A 246 2.70 -12.13 -13.78
CA VAL A 246 2.28 -12.27 -12.39
C VAL A 246 0.93 -11.56 -12.23
N GLU A 247 -0.06 -12.30 -11.75
CA GLU A 247 -1.39 -11.78 -11.44
C GLU A 247 -1.57 -11.79 -9.93
N PHE A 248 -2.23 -10.77 -9.37
CA PHE A 248 -2.69 -10.84 -7.99
C PHE A 248 -3.75 -11.94 -7.89
N LYS A 249 -3.33 -13.10 -7.37
CA LYS A 249 -4.23 -14.20 -7.08
C LYS A 249 -4.52 -14.18 -5.58
N MET A 250 -5.69 -13.65 -5.23
CA MET A 250 -6.20 -13.81 -3.86
C MET A 250 -6.42 -15.29 -3.60
N ASN A 251 -5.94 -15.77 -2.44
CA ASN A 251 -6.19 -17.13 -1.98
C ASN A 251 -7.71 -17.43 -2.02
N SER A 252 -8.07 -18.66 -2.40
CA SER A 252 -9.48 -19.04 -2.57
C SER A 252 -10.29 -18.89 -1.29
N LYS A 253 -9.68 -19.07 -0.11
CA LYS A 253 -10.36 -18.98 1.19
C LYS A 253 -10.76 -17.53 1.56
N PRO A 254 -9.85 -16.53 1.63
CA PRO A 254 -10.22 -15.13 1.84
C PRO A 254 -11.23 -14.62 0.81
N LYS A 255 -11.02 -14.96 -0.48
CA LYS A 255 -11.96 -14.58 -1.55
C LYS A 255 -13.37 -15.14 -1.30
N HIS A 256 -13.47 -16.43 -0.98
CA HIS A 256 -14.75 -17.07 -0.70
C HIS A 256 -15.48 -16.43 0.49
N GLN A 257 -14.74 -16.05 1.54
CA GLN A 257 -15.32 -15.36 2.69
C GLN A 257 -15.88 -13.97 2.31
N ILE A 258 -15.18 -13.23 1.46
CA ILE A 258 -15.65 -11.94 0.96
C ILE A 258 -16.86 -12.10 0.05
N ASP A 259 -16.86 -13.11 -0.82
CA ASP A 259 -18.00 -13.43 -1.67
C ASP A 259 -19.26 -13.69 -0.84
N GLN A 260 -19.13 -14.45 0.26
CA GLN A 260 -20.21 -14.66 1.22
C GLN A 260 -20.70 -13.33 1.82
N TRP A 261 -19.80 -12.48 2.31
CA TRP A 261 -20.17 -11.18 2.85
C TRP A 261 -20.87 -10.27 1.85
N ILE A 262 -20.34 -10.16 0.63
CA ILE A 262 -20.94 -9.39 -0.45
C ILE A 262 -22.35 -9.92 -0.73
N SER A 263 -22.54 -11.25 -0.82
CA SER A 263 -23.85 -11.85 -1.07
C SER A 263 -24.89 -11.57 0.02
N ILE A 264 -24.47 -11.41 1.28
CA ILE A 264 -25.35 -11.14 2.42
C ILE A 264 -25.70 -9.65 2.49
N TYR A 265 -24.70 -8.78 2.37
CA TYR A 265 -24.82 -7.36 2.69
C TYR A 265 -25.06 -6.45 1.48
N THR A 266 -25.07 -7.01 0.27
CA THR A 266 -25.27 -6.23 -0.96
C THR A 266 -26.30 -6.87 -1.87
N VAL A 267 -26.78 -6.10 -2.85
CA VAL A 267 -27.63 -6.58 -3.95
C VAL A 267 -26.91 -6.32 -5.26
N ARG A 268 -26.80 -7.36 -6.07
CA ARG A 268 -26.21 -7.27 -7.42
C ARG A 268 -27.20 -6.60 -8.37
N GLN A 269 -26.77 -5.54 -9.05
CA GLN A 269 -27.57 -4.80 -10.04
C GLN A 269 -26.78 -4.66 -11.35
N LYS A 270 -27.44 -4.89 -12.49
CA LYS A 270 -26.86 -4.58 -13.80
C LYS A 270 -27.10 -3.10 -14.12
N ARG A 271 -26.05 -2.34 -14.43
CA ARG A 271 -26.13 -0.95 -14.89
C ARG A 271 -25.30 -0.80 -16.15
N GLU A 272 -25.94 -0.34 -17.23
CA GLU A 272 -25.31 -0.19 -18.54
C GLU A 272 -24.57 -1.48 -18.94
N ASN A 273 -23.23 -1.41 -18.98
CA ASN A 273 -22.33 -2.51 -19.34
C ASN A 273 -21.67 -3.21 -18.15
N ASN A 274 -21.93 -2.77 -16.92
CA ASN A 274 -21.26 -3.26 -15.72
C ASN A 274 -22.23 -3.88 -14.71
N VAL A 275 -21.68 -4.78 -13.89
CA VAL A 275 -22.34 -5.31 -12.72
C VAL A 275 -21.86 -4.51 -11.52
N VAL A 276 -22.80 -3.90 -10.81
CA VAL A 276 -22.54 -3.12 -9.60
C VAL A 276 -23.25 -3.73 -8.40
N TYR A 277 -22.81 -3.37 -7.21
CA TYR A 277 -23.34 -3.84 -5.94
C TYR A 277 -23.83 -2.65 -5.15
N ILE A 278 -25.06 -2.73 -4.65
CA ILE A 278 -25.71 -1.69 -3.83
C ILE A 278 -26.00 -2.24 -2.42
N SER A 279 -26.16 -1.36 -1.42
CA SER A 279 -26.47 -1.79 -0.05
C SER A 279 -27.76 -2.61 0.04
N SER A 280 -27.71 -3.75 0.74
CA SER A 280 -28.91 -4.55 1.01
C SER A 280 -29.72 -3.99 2.19
N SER A 281 -30.97 -4.42 2.33
CA SER A 281 -31.77 -4.14 3.53
C SER A 281 -31.08 -4.69 4.78
N HIS A 282 -30.47 -5.87 4.70
CA HIS A 282 -29.76 -6.51 5.82
C HIS A 282 -28.65 -5.63 6.34
N LEU A 283 -27.82 -5.05 5.46
CA LEU A 283 -26.76 -4.12 5.88
C LEU A 283 -27.35 -2.92 6.64
N LYS A 284 -28.45 -2.33 6.14
CA LYS A 284 -29.12 -1.19 6.80
C LYS A 284 -29.66 -1.54 8.19
N TYR A 285 -30.12 -2.78 8.40
CA TYR A 285 -30.57 -3.24 9.72
C TYR A 285 -29.39 -3.51 10.65
N SER A 286 -28.36 -4.24 10.19
CA SER A 286 -27.16 -4.53 10.95
C SER A 286 -26.41 -3.25 11.37
N ALA A 287 -26.43 -2.21 10.53
CA ALA A 287 -25.83 -0.90 10.83
C ALA A 287 -26.42 -0.22 12.06
N LYS A 288 -27.70 -0.45 12.38
CA LYS A 288 -28.39 0.21 13.50
C LYS A 288 -28.09 -0.43 14.86
N MET A 289 -27.45 -1.59 14.86
CA MET A 289 -27.10 -2.33 16.09
C MET A 289 -25.71 -1.96 16.63
N PHE A 290 -24.98 -1.08 15.95
CA PHE A 290 -23.68 -0.55 16.33
C PHE A 290 -23.76 0.98 16.50
#